data_AF-A0A3D2FJM8-F1
#
_entry.id   AF-A0A3D2FJM8-F1
#
_cell.length_a   1.000
_cell.length_b   1.000
_cell.length_c   1.000
_cell.angle_alpha   90.00
_cell.angle_beta   90.00
_cell.angle_gamma   90.00
#
_symmetry.space_group_name_H-M   'P 1'
#
loop_
_entity.id
_entity.type
_entity.pdbx_description
1 polymer ?
#
loop_
_entity_poly.entity_id
_entity_poly.type
_entity_poly.pdbx_seq_one_letter_code
_entity_poly.pdbx_strand_id
1 'polypeptide(L)'
;MLDNLTQRLSGVIKNLRGQARLTESNIQDALREVRMALLEADVALPVVKDFIAQVKEAALGQEVIGNLNPGQALIGVVHRELTKLMGEHNDALNLATTPPAVILMAGLQGAGKTTTSGKLAKLLRDQQKKKVLLVSCDVYRPAAIEQLRTLAQQLEIDFFASDISQKPQDIALAAHDYAKRHYHDVLIVDTAGRLAIDEAMMEEIKQLHAALKPIETLFVVDAMTGQDAVNTAKAFGEALPLTGVILTKLDGDARGGAALSVRQITGKPIKFVGV
;
A
#
# COMPACT_ATOMS: atom_id res chain seq x y z
N MET A 1 -12.53 6.51 7.21
CA MET A 1 -12.15 6.69 5.78
C MET A 1 -13.11 5.97 4.85
N LEU A 2 -13.23 4.63 4.96
CA LEU A 2 -14.26 3.88 4.24
C LEU A 2 -15.68 4.32 4.63
N ASP A 3 -15.87 4.94 5.79
CA ASP A 3 -17.17 5.44 6.26
C ASP A 3 -17.77 6.51 5.35
N ASN A 4 -16.95 7.38 4.74
CA ASN A 4 -17.44 8.37 3.77
C ASN A 4 -17.91 7.69 2.47
N LEU A 5 -17.16 6.70 1.99
CA LEU A 5 -17.57 5.88 0.84
C LEU A 5 -18.85 5.09 1.19
N THR A 6 -18.91 4.48 2.37
CA THR A 6 -20.07 3.75 2.88
C THR A 6 -21.30 4.65 3.02
N GLN A 7 -21.15 5.88 3.54
CA GLN A 7 -22.26 6.84 3.66
C GLN A 7 -22.76 7.28 2.29
N ARG A 8 -21.87 7.55 1.32
CA ARG A 8 -22.27 7.92 -0.05
C ARG A 8 -22.95 6.76 -0.78
N LEU A 9 -22.39 5.54 -0.68
CA LEU A 9 -23.02 4.33 -1.21
C LEU A 9 -24.39 4.05 -0.57
N SER A 10 -24.56 4.37 0.71
CA SER A 10 -25.85 4.25 1.40
C SER A 10 -26.89 5.27 0.92
N GLY A 11 -26.46 6.43 0.39
CA GLY A 11 -27.33 7.45 -0.20
C GLY A 11 -28.00 7.04 -1.51
N VAL A 12 -27.36 6.11 -2.25
CA VAL A 12 -27.80 5.61 -3.58
C VAL A 12 -29.08 4.76 -3.52
N ILE A 13 -29.54 4.41 -2.31
CA ILE A 13 -30.60 3.42 -2.07
C ILE A 13 -32.02 3.88 -2.46
N LYS A 14 -32.24 5.18 -2.73
CA LYS A 14 -33.61 5.72 -2.73
C LYS A 14 -34.48 5.43 -3.97
N ASN A 15 -33.95 4.92 -5.09
CA ASN A 15 -34.69 4.91 -6.35
C ASN A 15 -35.03 3.53 -6.96
N LEU A 16 -34.76 2.41 -6.26
CA LEU A 16 -34.96 1.06 -6.80
C LEU A 16 -35.97 0.24 -5.99
N ARG A 17 -37.26 0.30 -6.34
CA ARG A 17 -38.34 -0.51 -5.72
C ARG A 17 -39.07 -1.37 -6.76
N GLY A 18 -39.44 -2.59 -6.37
CA GLY A 18 -40.48 -3.39 -7.04
C GLY A 18 -40.06 -4.27 -8.22
N GLN A 19 -38.76 -4.54 -8.44
CA GLN A 19 -38.30 -5.45 -9.51
C GLN A 19 -37.70 -6.74 -8.94
N ALA A 20 -37.95 -7.89 -9.58
CA ALA A 20 -37.52 -9.21 -9.09
C ALA A 20 -36.07 -9.59 -9.50
N ARG A 21 -35.51 -8.91 -10.50
CA ARG A 21 -34.17 -9.17 -11.05
C ARG A 21 -33.43 -7.88 -11.36
N LEU A 22 -32.10 -7.94 -11.31
CA LEU A 22 -31.23 -6.85 -11.77
C LEU A 22 -31.11 -6.90 -13.30
N THR A 23 -31.44 -5.78 -13.95
CA THR A 23 -31.39 -5.58 -15.40
C THR A 23 -30.52 -4.38 -15.72
N GLU A 24 -30.00 -4.31 -16.94
CA GLU A 24 -29.13 -3.20 -17.33
C GLU A 24 -29.78 -1.83 -17.14
N SER A 25 -31.05 -1.70 -17.51
CA SER A 25 -31.80 -0.45 -17.37
C SER A 25 -32.07 -0.05 -15.92
N ASN A 26 -32.17 -1.00 -14.99
CA ASN A 26 -32.48 -0.71 -13.60
C ASN A 26 -31.23 -0.44 -12.74
N ILE A 27 -30.06 -0.97 -13.11
CA ILE A 27 -28.82 -0.73 -12.36
C ILE A 27 -28.04 0.49 -12.86
N GLN A 28 -28.35 1.02 -14.04
CA GLN A 28 -27.54 2.06 -14.69
C GLN A 28 -27.35 3.32 -13.85
N ASP A 29 -28.43 3.86 -13.28
CA ASP A 29 -28.36 5.08 -12.45
C ASP A 29 -27.58 4.82 -11.15
N ALA A 30 -27.82 3.69 -10.51
CA ALA A 30 -27.10 3.31 -9.30
C ALA A 30 -25.60 3.09 -9.58
N LEU A 31 -25.23 2.45 -10.69
CA LEU A 31 -23.83 2.32 -11.11
C LEU A 31 -23.19 3.67 -11.41
N ARG A 32 -23.96 4.63 -11.94
CA ARG A 32 -23.48 6.00 -12.14
C ARG A 32 -23.19 6.69 -10.81
N GLU A 33 -24.05 6.52 -9.81
CA GLU A 33 -23.83 7.08 -8.48
C GLU A 33 -22.63 6.43 -7.77
N VAL A 34 -22.49 5.11 -7.85
CA VAL A 34 -21.30 4.38 -7.35
C VAL A 34 -20.03 4.91 -8.01
N ARG A 35 -20.07 5.09 -9.35
CA ARG A 35 -18.94 5.66 -10.10
C ARG A 35 -18.57 7.05 -9.61
N MET A 36 -19.55 7.93 -9.40
CA MET A 36 -19.32 9.28 -8.88
C MET A 36 -18.70 9.23 -7.48
N ALA A 37 -19.25 8.41 -6.58
CA ALA A 37 -18.74 8.25 -5.22
C ALA A 37 -17.27 7.78 -5.19
N LEU A 38 -16.88 6.85 -6.07
CA LEU A 38 -15.50 6.39 -6.18
C LEU A 38 -14.55 7.48 -6.71
N LEU A 39 -14.97 8.24 -7.72
CA LEU A 39 -14.18 9.36 -8.25
C LEU A 39 -14.03 10.48 -7.23
N GLU A 40 -15.09 10.80 -6.49
CA GLU A 40 -15.05 11.78 -5.40
C GLU A 40 -14.17 11.32 -4.24
N ALA A 41 -14.02 10.00 -4.06
CA ALA A 41 -13.09 9.40 -3.12
C ALA A 41 -11.63 9.33 -3.65
N ASP A 42 -11.32 10.01 -4.75
CA ASP A 42 -10.02 10.04 -5.42
C ASP A 42 -9.53 8.66 -5.91
N VAL A 43 -10.45 7.76 -6.23
CA VAL A 43 -10.10 6.51 -6.94
C VAL A 43 -9.72 6.85 -8.38
N ALA A 44 -8.62 6.29 -8.87
CA ALA A 44 -8.15 6.55 -10.21
C ALA A 44 -9.16 6.10 -11.28
N LEU A 45 -9.38 6.95 -12.29
CA LEU A 45 -10.37 6.70 -13.34
C LEU A 45 -10.26 5.33 -14.03
N PRO A 46 -9.06 4.81 -14.37
CA PRO A 46 -8.94 3.46 -14.93
C PRO A 46 -9.51 2.38 -13.99
N VAL A 47 -9.21 2.49 -12.69
CA VAL A 47 -9.66 1.55 -11.66
C VAL A 47 -11.16 1.65 -11.45
N VAL A 48 -11.73 2.85 -11.47
CA VAL A 48 -13.20 3.03 -11.42
C VAL A 48 -13.87 2.40 -12.63
N LYS A 49 -13.33 2.58 -13.84
CA LYS A 49 -13.89 1.99 -15.07
C LYS A 49 -13.92 0.47 -14.98
N ASP A 50 -12.80 -0.13 -14.62
CA ASP A 50 -12.66 -1.59 -14.50
C ASP A 50 -13.58 -2.14 -13.41
N PHE A 51 -13.63 -1.47 -12.25
CA PHE A 51 -14.51 -1.86 -11.15
C PHE A 51 -15.99 -1.81 -11.53
N ILE A 52 -16.45 -0.74 -12.17
CA ILE A 52 -17.86 -0.62 -12.59
C ILE A 52 -18.21 -1.67 -13.64
N ALA A 53 -17.28 -2.02 -14.53
CA ALA A 53 -17.48 -3.10 -15.50
C ALA A 53 -17.67 -4.45 -14.79
N GLN A 54 -16.82 -4.77 -13.81
CA GLN A 54 -16.91 -6.01 -13.01
C GLN A 54 -18.22 -6.06 -12.21
N VAL A 55 -18.63 -4.97 -11.56
CA VAL A 55 -19.91 -4.90 -10.83
C VAL A 55 -21.08 -5.12 -11.77
N LYS A 56 -21.07 -4.48 -12.95
CA LYS A 56 -22.13 -4.64 -13.95
C LYS A 56 -22.25 -6.11 -14.37
N GLU A 57 -21.14 -6.75 -14.73
CA GLU A 57 -21.11 -8.16 -15.11
C GLU A 57 -21.63 -9.07 -13.98
N ALA A 58 -21.18 -8.84 -12.74
CA ALA A 58 -21.59 -9.62 -11.58
C ALA A 58 -23.06 -9.39 -11.16
N ALA A 59 -23.63 -8.23 -11.48
CA ALA A 59 -25.01 -7.89 -11.13
C ALA A 59 -26.04 -8.39 -12.16
N LEU A 60 -25.68 -8.45 -13.44
CA LEU A 60 -26.61 -8.81 -14.51
C LEU A 60 -27.15 -10.24 -14.33
N GLY A 61 -28.48 -10.36 -14.29
CA GLY A 61 -29.15 -11.66 -14.14
C GLY A 61 -29.15 -12.21 -12.72
N GLN A 62 -28.56 -11.51 -11.74
CA GLN A 62 -28.62 -11.91 -10.34
C GLN A 62 -30.05 -11.78 -9.81
N GLU A 63 -30.56 -12.85 -9.22
CA GLU A 63 -31.88 -12.85 -8.57
C GLU A 63 -31.83 -12.08 -7.25
N VAL A 64 -32.88 -11.29 -7.01
CA VAL A 64 -33.04 -10.57 -5.75
C VAL A 64 -33.57 -11.55 -4.71
N ILE A 65 -32.71 -11.97 -3.79
CA ILE A 65 -33.04 -13.00 -2.79
C ILE A 65 -33.99 -12.43 -1.73
N GLY A 66 -35.12 -13.11 -1.51
CA GLY A 66 -36.03 -12.84 -0.40
C GLY A 66 -36.75 -11.49 -0.48
N ASN A 67 -36.77 -10.76 0.66
CA ASN A 67 -37.45 -9.46 0.80
C ASN A 67 -36.55 -8.25 0.48
N LEU A 68 -35.37 -8.48 -0.12
CA LEU A 68 -34.48 -7.38 -0.49
C LEU A 68 -35.08 -6.60 -1.67
N ASN A 69 -34.84 -5.29 -1.68
CA ASN A 69 -35.10 -4.50 -2.89
C ASN A 69 -33.90 -4.57 -3.84
N PRO A 70 -34.08 -4.29 -5.15
CA PRO A 70 -33.00 -4.32 -6.13
C PRO A 70 -31.79 -3.45 -5.77
N GLY A 71 -32.02 -2.29 -5.14
CA GLY A 71 -30.93 -1.41 -4.70
C GLY A 71 -30.05 -2.06 -3.62
N GLN A 72 -30.66 -2.72 -2.64
CA GLN A 72 -29.95 -3.47 -1.61
C GLN A 72 -29.19 -4.66 -2.19
N ALA A 73 -29.78 -5.37 -3.16
CA ALA A 73 -29.10 -6.46 -3.84
C ALA A 73 -27.86 -5.97 -4.59
N LEU A 74 -27.97 -4.85 -5.32
CA LEU A 74 -26.85 -4.22 -6.02
C LEU A 74 -25.74 -3.77 -5.06
N ILE A 75 -26.08 -3.20 -3.90
CA ILE A 75 -25.08 -2.85 -2.88
C ILE A 75 -24.35 -4.09 -2.37
N GLY A 76 -25.05 -5.21 -2.19
CA GLY A 76 -24.41 -6.48 -1.87
C GLY A 76 -23.38 -6.91 -2.93
N VAL A 77 -23.67 -6.68 -4.21
CA VAL A 77 -22.71 -6.91 -5.31
C VAL A 77 -21.53 -5.96 -5.18
N VAL A 78 -21.77 -4.65 -5.07
CA VAL A 78 -20.72 -3.63 -4.95
C VAL A 78 -19.80 -3.94 -3.77
N HIS A 79 -20.36 -4.27 -2.60
CA HIS A 79 -19.59 -4.62 -1.41
C HIS A 79 -18.71 -5.85 -1.64
N ARG A 80 -19.25 -6.90 -2.25
CA ARG A 80 -18.49 -8.12 -2.57
C ARG A 80 -17.35 -7.83 -3.54
N GLU A 81 -17.61 -7.07 -4.60
CA GLU A 81 -16.56 -6.72 -5.57
C GLU A 81 -15.52 -5.78 -4.96
N LEU A 82 -15.92 -4.84 -4.09
CA LEU A 82 -14.96 -4.01 -3.32
C LEU A 82 -14.11 -4.88 -2.39
N THR A 83 -14.70 -5.89 -1.75
CA THR A 83 -13.98 -6.82 -0.87
C THR A 83 -12.94 -7.60 -1.67
N LYS A 84 -13.32 -8.13 -2.83
CA LYS A 84 -12.38 -8.81 -3.75
C LYS A 84 -11.24 -7.90 -4.17
N LEU A 85 -11.56 -6.67 -4.59
CA LEU A 85 -10.56 -5.69 -5.01
C LEU A 85 -9.60 -5.31 -3.86
N MET A 86 -10.13 -5.23 -2.62
CA MET A 86 -9.33 -4.95 -1.42
C MET A 86 -8.54 -6.13 -0.89
N GLY A 87 -8.83 -7.34 -1.37
CA GLY A 87 -8.19 -8.59 -0.94
C GLY A 87 -9.07 -9.38 0.02
N GLU A 88 -9.28 -10.65 -0.31
CA GLU A 88 -10.07 -11.56 0.51
C GLU A 88 -9.35 -12.05 1.77
N HIS A 89 -8.01 -11.96 1.79
CA HIS A 89 -7.15 -12.43 2.87
C HIS A 89 -6.22 -11.33 3.35
N ASN A 90 -5.92 -11.36 4.66
CA ASN A 90 -4.92 -10.49 5.26
C ASN A 90 -3.53 -11.11 5.11
N ASP A 91 -2.73 -10.59 4.18
CA ASP A 91 -1.38 -11.06 3.94
C ASP A 91 -0.41 -10.49 4.97
N ALA A 92 0.02 -11.34 5.91
CA ALA A 92 1.01 -10.97 6.91
C ALA A 92 2.39 -10.66 6.28
N LEU A 93 3.22 -9.99 7.07
CA LEU A 93 4.63 -9.80 6.73
C LEU A 93 5.37 -11.15 6.78
N ASN A 94 6.02 -11.52 5.68
CA ASN A 94 6.80 -12.74 5.56
C ASN A 94 8.22 -12.52 6.09
N LEU A 95 8.50 -13.15 7.22
CA LEU A 95 9.84 -13.18 7.83
C LEU A 95 10.43 -14.60 7.84
N ALA A 96 9.82 -15.55 7.12
CA ALA A 96 10.20 -16.96 7.10
C ALA A 96 11.42 -17.18 6.20
N THR A 97 12.59 -16.76 6.69
CA THR A 97 13.89 -16.98 6.08
C THR A 97 14.95 -17.21 7.13
N THR A 98 16.15 -17.59 6.69
CA THR A 98 17.33 -17.59 7.57
C THR A 98 17.63 -16.14 7.97
N PRO A 99 17.67 -15.80 9.27
CA PRO A 99 17.93 -14.44 9.71
C PRO A 99 19.25 -13.85 9.19
N PRO A 100 19.31 -12.52 8.97
CA PRO A 100 18.21 -11.56 9.14
C PRO A 100 17.24 -11.58 7.96
N ALA A 101 15.94 -11.47 8.24
CA ALA A 101 14.94 -11.15 7.23
C ALA A 101 15.12 -9.70 6.76
N VAL A 102 15.47 -9.51 5.49
CA VAL A 102 15.69 -8.16 4.93
C VAL A 102 14.39 -7.60 4.35
N ILE A 103 14.00 -6.42 4.84
CA ILE A 103 12.85 -5.65 4.39
C ILE A 103 13.36 -4.38 3.70
N LEU A 104 13.08 -4.24 2.41
CA LEU A 104 13.43 -3.07 1.61
C LEU A 104 12.24 -2.12 1.50
N MET A 105 12.42 -0.87 1.95
CA MET A 105 11.37 0.15 1.92
C MET A 105 11.52 1.02 0.67
N ALA A 106 10.62 0.86 -0.30
CA ALA A 106 10.64 1.60 -1.56
C ALA A 106 9.46 2.60 -1.64
N GLY A 107 9.60 3.68 -2.41
CA GLY A 107 8.49 4.62 -2.65
C GLY A 107 8.91 6.06 -2.84
N LEU A 108 7.93 6.91 -3.12
CA LEU A 108 8.15 8.33 -3.42
C LEU A 108 8.76 9.10 -2.24
N GLN A 109 9.36 10.25 -2.57
CA GLN A 109 9.74 11.24 -1.57
C GLN A 109 8.49 11.72 -0.80
N GLY A 110 8.62 11.87 0.52
CA GLY A 110 7.51 12.35 1.36
C GLY A 110 6.40 11.33 1.62
N ALA A 111 6.49 10.11 1.08
CA ALA A 111 5.51 9.04 1.29
C ALA A 111 5.55 8.41 2.71
N GLY A 112 6.43 8.88 3.59
CA GLY A 112 6.52 8.41 4.98
C GLY A 112 7.41 7.17 5.22
N LYS A 113 8.30 6.79 4.30
CA LYS A 113 9.18 5.60 4.43
C LYS A 113 9.95 5.52 5.75
N THR A 114 10.65 6.59 6.13
CA THR A 114 11.47 6.66 7.35
C THR A 114 10.62 6.47 8.61
N THR A 115 9.49 7.17 8.71
CA THR A 115 8.56 7.04 9.85
C THR A 115 7.94 5.64 9.90
N THR A 116 7.54 5.11 8.74
CA THR A 116 6.99 3.75 8.62
C THR A 116 8.02 2.69 9.02
N SER A 117 9.28 2.88 8.67
CA SER A 117 10.38 1.98 9.07
C SER A 117 10.50 1.88 10.59
N GLY A 118 10.47 3.01 11.30
CA GLY A 118 10.47 3.01 12.77
C GLY A 118 9.19 2.42 13.38
N LYS A 119 8.00 2.76 12.85
CA LYS A 119 6.72 2.16 13.29
C LYS A 119 6.74 0.63 13.13
N LEU A 120 7.22 0.15 11.98
CA LEU A 120 7.33 -1.28 11.68
C LEU A 120 8.35 -1.97 12.60
N ALA A 121 9.51 -1.36 12.81
CA ALA A 121 10.53 -1.88 13.71
C ALA A 121 10.00 -2.01 15.15
N LYS A 122 9.29 -0.99 15.64
CA LYS A 122 8.62 -1.02 16.93
C LYS A 122 7.60 -2.15 17.03
N LEU A 123 6.74 -2.29 16.01
CA LEU A 123 5.73 -3.35 15.96
C LEU A 123 6.37 -4.74 16.02
N LEU A 124 7.42 -4.98 15.24
CA LEU A 124 8.13 -6.27 15.20
C LEU A 124 8.81 -6.60 16.53
N ARG A 125 9.41 -5.61 17.20
CA ARG A 125 9.97 -5.82 18.54
C ARG A 125 8.87 -6.05 19.58
N ASP A 126 7.85 -5.20 19.63
CA ASP A 126 6.89 -5.20 20.72
C ASP A 126 5.96 -6.42 20.63
N GLN A 127 5.46 -6.74 19.43
CA GLN A 127 4.47 -7.79 19.20
C GLN A 127 5.09 -9.14 18.82
N GLN A 128 6.18 -9.16 18.06
CA GLN A 128 6.81 -10.40 17.58
C GLN A 128 8.15 -10.72 18.26
N LYS A 129 8.59 -9.88 19.22
CA LYS A 129 9.83 -10.05 19.99
C LYS A 129 11.08 -10.20 19.12
N LYS A 130 11.09 -9.55 17.95
CA LYS A 130 12.22 -9.58 17.02
C LYS A 130 13.28 -8.55 17.40
N LYS A 131 14.55 -8.93 17.27
CA LYS A 131 15.69 -8.01 17.32
C LYS A 131 15.85 -7.35 15.95
N VAL A 132 15.50 -6.06 15.86
CA VAL A 132 15.46 -5.32 14.60
C VAL A 132 16.66 -4.38 14.48
N LEU A 133 17.27 -4.34 13.30
CA LEU A 133 18.24 -3.33 12.89
C LEU A 133 17.63 -2.39 11.86
N LEU A 134 17.77 -1.09 12.07
CA LEU A 134 17.43 -0.05 11.11
C LEU A 134 18.69 0.45 10.39
N VAL A 135 18.59 0.72 9.09
CA VAL A 135 19.63 1.42 8.33
C VAL A 135 18.99 2.40 7.35
N SER A 136 19.58 3.59 7.21
CA SER A 136 19.22 4.53 6.16
C SER A 136 20.19 4.41 5.00
N CYS A 137 19.65 4.23 3.80
CA CYS A 137 20.38 4.29 2.54
C CYS A 137 20.02 5.57 1.74
N ASP A 138 19.39 6.56 2.40
CA ASP A 138 19.08 7.86 1.81
C ASP A 138 20.25 8.83 1.98
N VAL A 139 21.29 8.63 1.18
CA VAL A 139 22.53 9.45 1.21
C VAL A 139 22.33 10.85 0.64
N TYR A 140 21.23 11.10 -0.08
CA TYR A 140 20.94 12.39 -0.70
C TYR A 140 20.35 13.40 0.29
N ARG A 141 19.78 12.91 1.40
CA ARG A 141 19.16 13.75 2.43
C ARG A 141 19.83 13.48 3.78
N PRO A 142 20.84 14.27 4.18
CA PRO A 142 21.55 14.07 5.46
C PRO A 142 20.61 14.00 6.67
N ALA A 143 19.54 14.82 6.64
CA ALA A 143 18.52 14.82 7.68
C ALA A 143 17.72 13.51 7.77
N ALA A 144 17.62 12.70 6.71
CA ALA A 144 16.92 11.43 6.73
C ALA A 144 17.67 10.37 7.55
N ILE A 145 19.00 10.33 7.44
CA ILE A 145 19.85 9.46 8.26
C ILE A 145 19.69 9.83 9.73
N GLU A 146 19.84 11.12 10.05
CA GLU A 146 19.71 11.63 11.41
C GLU A 146 18.30 11.47 11.99
N GLN A 147 17.26 11.64 11.16
CA GLN A 147 15.88 11.38 11.52
C GLN A 147 15.67 9.91 11.91
N LEU A 148 16.15 8.97 11.08
CA LEU A 148 16.01 7.54 11.38
C LEU A 148 16.82 7.14 12.61
N ARG A 149 18.04 7.70 12.79
CA ARG A 149 18.88 7.50 13.98
C ARG A 149 18.18 7.97 15.25
N THR A 150 17.61 9.16 15.22
CA THR A 150 16.87 9.73 16.36
C THR A 150 15.64 8.89 16.68
N LEU A 151 14.89 8.46 15.65
CA LEU A 151 13.73 7.60 15.82
C LEU A 151 14.12 6.24 16.41
N ALA A 152 15.20 5.63 15.93
CA ALA A 152 15.72 4.37 16.45
C ALA A 152 16.10 4.50 17.94
N GLN A 153 16.79 5.59 18.31
CA GLN A 153 17.15 5.87 19.70
C GLN A 153 15.93 6.06 20.60
N GLN A 154 14.96 6.88 20.18
CA GLN A 154 13.70 7.09 20.92
C GLN A 154 12.90 5.82 21.10
N LEU A 155 12.95 4.96 20.09
CA LEU A 155 12.24 3.70 20.13
C LEU A 155 13.01 2.63 20.91
N GLU A 156 14.31 2.77 21.18
CA GLU A 156 15.19 1.70 21.68
C GLU A 156 15.31 0.54 20.67
N ILE A 157 15.71 0.88 19.44
CA ILE A 157 15.95 -0.05 18.33
C ILE A 157 17.37 0.17 17.82
N ASP A 158 18.07 -0.90 17.47
CA ASP A 158 19.44 -0.81 16.95
C ASP A 158 19.44 -0.08 15.59
N PHE A 159 20.46 0.76 15.40
CA PHE A 159 20.65 1.52 14.17
C PHE A 159 22.08 1.33 13.64
N PHE A 160 22.19 0.99 12.38
CA PHE A 160 23.47 0.94 11.68
C PHE A 160 23.84 2.33 11.18
N ALA A 161 24.97 2.85 11.64
CA ALA A 161 25.46 4.16 11.23
C ALA A 161 25.87 4.17 9.74
N SER A 162 25.48 5.22 9.04
CA SER A 162 25.76 5.45 7.62
C SER A 162 26.10 6.92 7.40
N ASP A 163 26.91 7.20 6.38
CA ASP A 163 27.34 8.55 6.01
C ASP A 163 26.98 8.88 4.56
N ILE A 164 26.75 10.18 4.29
CA ILE A 164 26.34 10.68 2.96
C ILE A 164 27.42 10.52 1.88
N SER A 165 28.69 10.35 2.27
CA SER A 165 29.81 10.10 1.36
C SER A 165 29.87 8.65 0.86
N GLN A 166 29.13 7.73 1.48
CA GLN A 166 29.12 6.32 1.13
C GLN A 166 28.10 6.04 0.02
N LYS A 167 28.29 4.92 -0.69
CA LYS A 167 27.30 4.45 -1.66
C LYS A 167 26.17 3.70 -0.94
N PRO A 168 24.90 3.88 -1.34
CA PRO A 168 23.75 3.18 -0.74
C PRO A 168 23.90 1.65 -0.71
N GLN A 169 24.45 1.07 -1.78
CA GLN A 169 24.70 -0.37 -1.87
C GLN A 169 25.73 -0.85 -0.83
N ASP A 170 26.81 -0.09 -0.65
CA ASP A 170 27.87 -0.44 0.30
C ASP A 170 27.36 -0.35 1.74
N ILE A 171 26.57 0.69 2.06
CA ILE A 171 25.90 0.84 3.36
C ILE A 171 25.01 -0.37 3.64
N ALA A 172 24.16 -0.76 2.70
CA ALA A 172 23.20 -1.82 2.94
C ALA A 172 23.86 -3.19 3.07
N LEU A 173 24.91 -3.48 2.29
CA LEU A 173 25.68 -4.71 2.41
C LEU A 173 26.43 -4.77 3.75
N ALA A 174 27.02 -3.66 4.19
CA ALA A 174 27.67 -3.58 5.50
C ALA A 174 26.67 -3.75 6.65
N ALA A 175 25.48 -3.14 6.56
CA ALA A 175 24.41 -3.32 7.54
C ALA A 175 23.89 -4.76 7.59
N HIS A 176 23.81 -5.43 6.43
CA HIS A 176 23.41 -6.83 6.35
C HIS A 176 24.43 -7.79 6.99
N ASP A 177 25.72 -7.58 6.75
CA ASP A 177 26.79 -8.34 7.42
C ASP A 177 26.82 -8.07 8.92
N TYR A 178 26.66 -6.80 9.35
CA TYR A 178 26.52 -6.45 10.75
C TYR A 178 25.33 -7.14 11.40
N ALA A 179 24.15 -7.09 10.79
CA ALA A 179 22.94 -7.76 11.28
C ALA A 179 23.17 -9.27 11.50
N LYS A 180 23.90 -9.94 10.60
CA LYS A 180 24.27 -11.35 10.76
C LYS A 180 25.19 -11.58 11.96
N ARG A 181 26.27 -10.81 12.07
CA ARG A 181 27.28 -10.97 13.13
C ARG A 181 26.73 -10.65 14.52
N HIS A 182 25.75 -9.76 14.58
CA HIS A 182 25.11 -9.32 15.82
C HIS A 182 23.76 -10.00 16.08
N TYR A 183 23.43 -11.06 15.34
CA TYR A 183 22.26 -11.92 15.51
C TYR A 183 20.93 -11.14 15.51
N HIS A 184 20.79 -10.17 14.61
CA HIS A 184 19.51 -9.52 14.36
C HIS A 184 18.58 -10.44 13.59
N ASP A 185 17.30 -10.42 13.95
CA ASP A 185 16.27 -11.20 13.28
C ASP A 185 15.81 -10.53 11.98
N VAL A 186 15.77 -9.19 11.97
CA VAL A 186 15.20 -8.39 10.87
C VAL A 186 16.09 -7.18 10.60
N LEU A 187 16.37 -6.92 9.33
CA LEU A 187 17.00 -5.71 8.84
C LEU A 187 15.97 -4.91 8.03
N ILE A 188 15.68 -3.68 8.43
CA ILE A 188 14.84 -2.76 7.64
C ILE A 188 15.74 -1.71 7.00
N VAL A 189 15.67 -1.64 5.67
CA VAL A 189 16.47 -0.74 4.83
C VAL A 189 15.57 0.39 4.32
N ASP A 190 15.74 1.59 4.88
CA ASP A 190 15.05 2.80 4.42
C ASP A 190 15.79 3.43 3.24
N THR A 191 15.20 3.41 2.04
CA THR A 191 15.84 3.98 0.85
C THR A 191 15.45 5.44 0.63
N ALA A 192 16.21 6.12 -0.24
CA ALA A 192 15.82 7.43 -0.74
C ALA A 192 14.42 7.46 -1.38
N GLY A 193 13.77 8.62 -1.31
CA GLY A 193 12.62 8.91 -2.16
C GLY A 193 13.03 9.04 -3.61
N ARG A 194 12.31 8.36 -4.50
CA ARG A 194 12.60 8.36 -5.93
C ARG A 194 11.37 8.90 -6.66
N LEU A 195 11.57 9.76 -7.66
CA LEU A 195 10.50 10.08 -8.59
C LEU A 195 10.42 8.95 -9.62
N ALA A 196 9.20 8.50 -9.96
CA ALA A 196 8.99 7.40 -10.90
C ALA A 196 9.58 7.66 -12.31
N ILE A 197 9.82 8.92 -12.64
CA ILE A 197 10.40 9.37 -13.92
C ILE A 197 11.93 9.42 -13.92
N ASP A 198 12.58 9.22 -12.77
CA ASP A 198 14.04 9.29 -12.67
C ASP A 198 14.66 7.89 -12.86
N GLU A 199 15.07 7.61 -14.09
CA GLU A 199 15.60 6.30 -14.49
C GLU A 199 16.88 5.91 -13.74
N ALA A 200 17.79 6.86 -13.53
CA ALA A 200 19.05 6.61 -12.82
C ALA A 200 18.78 6.21 -11.37
N MET A 201 17.87 6.94 -10.74
CA MET A 201 17.39 6.66 -9.40
C MET A 201 16.69 5.29 -9.30
N MET A 202 15.86 4.93 -10.28
CA MET A 202 15.19 3.62 -10.33
C MET A 202 16.17 2.46 -10.58
N GLU A 203 17.24 2.70 -11.33
CA GLU A 203 18.28 1.70 -11.55
C GLU A 203 19.09 1.44 -10.26
N GLU A 204 19.38 2.49 -9.47
CA GLU A 204 20.08 2.32 -8.19
C GLU A 204 19.30 1.43 -7.21
N ILE A 205 17.97 1.59 -7.11
CA ILE A 205 17.16 0.74 -6.22
C ILE A 205 17.03 -0.70 -6.75
N LYS A 206 17.06 -0.91 -8.07
CA LYS A 206 17.13 -2.26 -8.66
C LYS A 206 18.44 -2.95 -8.29
N GLN A 207 19.56 -2.25 -8.39
CA GLN A 207 20.87 -2.78 -8.02
C GLN A 207 20.93 -3.10 -6.52
N LEU A 208 20.40 -2.20 -5.68
CA LEU A 208 20.28 -2.42 -4.24
C LEU A 208 19.43 -3.66 -3.92
N HIS A 209 18.27 -3.80 -4.55
CA HIS A 209 17.39 -4.95 -4.41
C HIS A 209 18.09 -6.25 -4.84
N ALA A 210 18.75 -6.25 -6.00
CA ALA A 210 19.47 -7.43 -6.52
C ALA A 210 20.62 -7.87 -5.59
N ALA A 211 21.30 -6.91 -4.97
CA ALA A 211 22.39 -7.18 -4.04
C ALA A 211 21.89 -7.74 -2.69
N LEU A 212 20.81 -7.18 -2.15
CA LEU A 212 20.28 -7.57 -0.84
C LEU A 212 19.39 -8.81 -0.88
N LYS A 213 18.73 -9.08 -2.02
CA LYS A 213 17.73 -10.14 -2.17
C LYS A 213 16.71 -10.15 -1.03
N PRO A 214 15.99 -9.02 -0.80
CA PRO A 214 15.08 -8.91 0.32
C PRO A 214 13.95 -9.94 0.22
N ILE A 215 13.51 -10.45 1.38
CA ILE A 215 12.31 -11.30 1.45
C ILE A 215 11.03 -10.47 1.31
N GLU A 216 11.10 -9.20 1.70
CA GLU A 216 10.01 -8.25 1.59
C GLU A 216 10.50 -6.95 0.93
N THR A 217 9.83 -6.56 -0.15
CA THR A 217 9.99 -5.24 -0.78
C THR A 217 8.67 -4.51 -0.67
N LEU A 218 8.62 -3.57 0.29
CA LEU A 218 7.39 -2.87 0.66
C LEU A 218 7.35 -1.51 -0.03
N PHE A 219 6.33 -1.33 -0.87
CA PHE A 219 6.07 -0.04 -1.52
C PHE A 219 5.23 0.85 -0.60
N VAL A 220 5.83 1.94 -0.13
CA VAL A 220 5.18 2.93 0.74
C VAL A 220 4.62 4.05 -0.11
N VAL A 221 3.33 4.30 0.03
CA VAL A 221 2.60 5.33 -0.70
C VAL A 221 1.72 6.13 0.24
N ASP A 222 1.64 7.42 -0.03
CA ASP A 222 0.77 8.34 0.72
C ASP A 222 -0.68 8.19 0.22
N ALA A 223 -1.62 7.97 1.14
CA ALA A 223 -3.03 7.80 0.83
C ALA A 223 -3.70 9.06 0.26
N MET A 224 -3.07 10.23 0.39
CA MET A 224 -3.49 11.47 -0.26
C MET A 224 -3.07 11.53 -1.74
N THR A 225 -2.20 10.62 -2.18
CA THR A 225 -1.80 10.53 -3.60
C THR A 225 -2.96 9.97 -4.39
N GLY A 226 -3.75 10.83 -5.03
CA GLY A 226 -4.91 10.44 -5.83
C GLY A 226 -4.52 9.71 -7.11
N GLN A 227 -4.77 10.32 -8.27
CA GLN A 227 -4.55 9.66 -9.56
C GLN A 227 -3.07 9.38 -9.86
N ASP A 228 -2.14 10.18 -9.32
CA ASP A 228 -0.69 10.00 -9.55
C ASP A 228 -0.11 8.74 -8.87
N ALA A 229 -0.85 8.16 -7.92
CA ALA A 229 -0.47 6.90 -7.30
C ALA A 229 -0.43 5.77 -8.35
N VAL A 230 -1.22 5.87 -9.43
CA VAL A 230 -1.27 4.87 -10.50
C VAL A 230 0.05 4.74 -11.22
N ASN A 231 0.52 5.86 -11.78
CA ASN A 231 1.74 5.87 -12.60
C ASN A 231 2.94 5.47 -11.76
N THR A 232 2.99 5.98 -10.52
CA THR A 232 4.03 5.64 -9.57
C THR A 232 4.02 4.16 -9.22
N ALA A 233 2.87 3.63 -8.81
CA ALA A 233 2.78 2.24 -8.39
C ALA A 233 3.08 1.27 -9.54
N LYS A 234 2.68 1.63 -10.76
CA LYS A 234 3.05 0.89 -11.98
C LYS A 234 4.56 0.90 -12.20
N ALA A 235 5.21 2.06 -12.18
CA ALA A 235 6.65 2.18 -12.40
C ALA A 235 7.46 1.39 -11.36
N PHE A 236 7.08 1.46 -10.09
CA PHE A 236 7.74 0.67 -9.03
C PHE A 236 7.44 -0.83 -9.13
N GLY A 237 6.22 -1.22 -9.51
CA GLY A 237 5.84 -2.61 -9.72
C GLY A 237 6.54 -3.27 -10.90
N GLU A 238 6.84 -2.50 -11.95
CA GLU A 238 7.64 -2.95 -13.10
C GLU A 238 9.14 -3.00 -12.77
N ALA A 239 9.62 -2.06 -11.96
CA ALA A 239 11.04 -1.97 -11.62
C ALA A 239 11.49 -2.95 -10.54
N LEU A 240 10.64 -3.23 -9.56
CA LEU A 240 10.97 -4.03 -8.39
C LEU A 240 9.93 -5.13 -8.17
N PRO A 241 10.34 -6.33 -7.73
CA PRO A 241 9.41 -7.37 -7.33
C PRO A 241 8.81 -7.01 -5.97
N LEU A 242 7.78 -6.16 -5.98
CA LEU A 242 7.06 -5.75 -4.79
C LEU A 242 6.35 -6.95 -4.16
N THR A 243 6.38 -7.03 -2.83
CA THR A 243 5.72 -8.08 -2.04
C THR A 243 4.51 -7.57 -1.27
N GLY A 244 4.45 -6.25 -1.04
CA GLY A 244 3.34 -5.61 -0.36
C GLY A 244 3.37 -4.10 -0.44
N VAL A 245 2.27 -3.49 -0.04
CA VAL A 245 2.06 -2.03 -0.02
C VAL A 245 1.80 -1.57 1.41
N ILE A 246 2.34 -0.41 1.76
CA ILE A 246 1.98 0.32 2.98
C ILE A 246 1.37 1.66 2.60
N LEU A 247 0.15 1.91 3.08
CA LEU A 247 -0.51 3.20 2.93
C LEU A 247 -0.22 4.07 4.15
N THR A 248 0.16 5.32 3.94
CA THR A 248 0.44 6.27 5.04
C THR A 248 -0.53 7.44 5.03
N LYS A 249 -0.54 8.22 6.13
CA LYS A 249 -1.32 9.45 6.31
C LYS A 249 -2.84 9.25 6.18
N LEU A 250 -3.35 8.14 6.68
CA LEU A 250 -4.79 7.85 6.67
C LEU A 250 -5.58 8.66 7.71
N ASP A 251 -4.88 9.25 8.66
CA ASP A 251 -5.37 10.23 9.64
C ASP A 251 -5.61 11.62 9.03
N GLY A 252 -5.09 11.89 7.82
CA GLY A 252 -5.32 13.14 7.09
C GLY A 252 -6.66 13.19 6.33
N ASP A 253 -6.77 14.12 5.38
CA ASP A 253 -7.92 14.25 4.46
C ASP A 253 -7.93 13.16 3.37
N ALA A 254 -7.36 11.99 3.66
CA ALA A 254 -7.27 10.88 2.73
C ALA A 254 -8.67 10.28 2.51
N ARG A 255 -9.11 10.26 1.25
CA ARG A 255 -10.44 9.76 0.87
C ARG A 255 -10.48 8.27 0.58
N GLY A 256 -9.33 7.62 0.56
CA GLY A 256 -9.17 6.17 0.46
C GLY A 256 -9.11 5.59 -0.94
N GLY A 257 -9.32 6.40 -1.97
CA GLY A 257 -9.21 5.94 -3.35
C GLY A 257 -7.80 5.50 -3.78
N ALA A 258 -6.76 6.04 -3.14
CA ALA A 258 -5.38 5.62 -3.36
C ALA A 258 -5.17 4.13 -3.03
N ALA A 259 -5.82 3.62 -1.98
CA ALA A 259 -5.73 2.22 -1.56
C ALA A 259 -6.24 1.27 -2.64
N LEU A 260 -7.46 1.53 -3.12
CA LEU A 260 -8.11 0.78 -4.19
C LEU A 260 -7.27 0.85 -5.48
N SER A 261 -6.75 2.04 -5.78
CA SER A 261 -6.00 2.27 -7.00
C SER A 261 -4.68 1.49 -7.01
N VAL A 262 -3.85 1.66 -5.97
CA VAL A 262 -2.53 1.02 -5.89
C VAL A 262 -2.65 -0.50 -5.86
N ARG A 263 -3.62 -1.05 -5.12
CA ARG A 263 -3.83 -2.50 -5.07
C ARG A 263 -4.22 -3.06 -6.44
N GLN A 264 -5.19 -2.44 -7.12
CA GLN A 264 -5.62 -2.90 -8.44
C GLN A 264 -4.48 -2.89 -9.47
N ILE A 265 -3.60 -1.89 -9.40
CA ILE A 265 -2.54 -1.68 -10.40
C ILE A 265 -1.33 -2.55 -10.13
N THR A 266 -0.91 -2.68 -8.88
CA THR A 266 0.26 -3.48 -8.52
C THR A 266 -0.06 -4.96 -8.39
N GLY A 267 -1.33 -5.30 -8.14
CA GLY A 267 -1.75 -6.65 -7.76
C GLY A 267 -1.18 -7.10 -6.41
N LYS A 268 -0.56 -6.20 -5.64
CA LYS A 268 0.09 -6.52 -4.37
C LYS A 268 -0.81 -6.21 -3.18
N PRO A 269 -0.73 -7.01 -2.11
CA PRO A 269 -1.56 -6.80 -0.95
C PRO A 269 -1.13 -5.56 -0.16
N ILE A 270 -2.12 -4.89 0.43
CA ILE A 270 -1.86 -3.86 1.44
C ILE A 270 -1.57 -4.59 2.75
N LYS A 271 -0.33 -4.51 3.25
CA LYS A 271 0.09 -5.21 4.48
C LYS A 271 -0.11 -4.36 5.73
N PHE A 272 0.06 -3.05 5.59
CA PHE A 272 -0.09 -2.12 6.70
C PHE A 272 -0.72 -0.81 6.26
N VAL A 273 -1.32 -0.16 7.24
CA VAL A 273 -1.95 1.15 7.15
C VAL A 273 -1.43 2.03 8.27
N GLY A 274 -0.92 3.20 7.92
CA GLY A 274 -0.40 4.20 8.84
C GLY A 274 -1.47 5.23 9.14
N VAL A 275 -1.98 5.16 10.38
CA VAL A 275 -2.76 6.21 11.06
C VAL A 275 -1.83 7.00 11.98
#